data_AF-A0A9E5AH64-F1
#
_entry.id   AF-A0A9E5AH64-F1
#
_cell.length_a   1.000
_cell.length_b   1.000
_cell.length_c   1.000
_cell.angle_alpha   90.00
_cell.angle_beta   90.00
_cell.angle_gamma   90.00
#
_symmetry.space_group_name_H-M   'P 1'
#
loop_
_entity.id
_entity.type
_entity.pdbx_description
1 polymer ?
#
loop_
_entity_poly.entity_id
_entity_poly.type
_entity_poly.pdbx_seq_one_letter_code
_entity_poly.pdbx_strand_id
1 'polypeptide(L)'
;MIFRLSFALLVGLLSGGPVLAVAVEGLYATEVPVMDRSAAATERGVVQALAVVLVKLTGDSANATAAGARPLLARARSYATVVGQAQTGNAIDGYRLRVDFDPAALAAALRERGFVLWAKERPRLQARLVAVDATGQLLALDAAVLAAFDQQAALRGLPLARSSLPVPPTAGETGAWLAELLDGDSAPAVTAPQFAGVLRATPEGQWTADWRVVIAAQTTAWATSDADPVALARAGLNRAGDLVAAHYADAAIFGGEVASFSLRVQGLRDAADYGHMLRLLRGMDVVQRLEVAQVSADHVQLTVNARGGLPALAQSLLLNSQFAPLPNQPSIYQWVTP
;
A
#
# COMPACT_ATOMS: atom_id res chain seq x y z
N MET A 1 29.90 54.65 12.04
CA MET A 1 28.79 53.92 12.70
C MET A 1 28.07 53.11 11.62
N ILE A 2 28.47 51.87 11.30
CA ILE A 2 28.20 50.59 11.98
C ILE A 2 26.70 50.34 12.24
N PHE A 3 26.08 49.51 11.39
CA PHE A 3 25.22 48.34 11.68
C PHE A 3 24.85 47.69 10.31
N ARG A 4 25.43 46.59 9.81
CA ARG A 4 25.37 45.16 10.16
C ARG A 4 23.98 44.49 10.09
N LEU A 5 23.91 43.42 9.26
CA LEU A 5 23.03 42.23 9.33
C LEU A 5 21.54 42.44 8.93
N SER A 6 20.82 41.54 8.27
CA SER A 6 21.02 40.12 7.94
C SER A 6 20.05 39.64 6.85
N PHE A 7 20.56 38.68 6.09
CA PHE A 7 19.93 37.59 5.35
C PHE A 7 18.54 37.15 5.90
N ALA A 8 17.49 37.22 5.08
CA ALA A 8 16.23 36.54 5.34
C ALA A 8 16.05 35.46 4.25
N LEU A 9 16.44 34.26 4.64
CA LEU A 9 16.30 32.97 3.99
C LEU A 9 14.83 32.70 3.63
N LEU A 10 14.50 32.74 2.34
CA LEU A 10 13.21 32.24 1.82
C LEU A 10 13.28 30.71 1.78
N VAL A 11 13.04 30.07 2.94
CA VAL A 11 12.88 28.61 3.02
C VAL A 11 11.61 28.25 2.25
N GLY A 12 11.80 27.59 1.10
CA GLY A 12 10.72 26.99 0.34
C GLY A 12 9.96 26.00 1.22
N LEU A 13 8.68 26.30 1.43
CA LEU A 13 7.69 25.41 2.02
C LEU A 13 7.54 24.19 1.11
N LEU A 14 8.36 23.15 1.33
CA LEU A 14 8.15 21.81 0.77
C LEU A 14 6.80 21.31 1.28
N SER A 15 5.81 21.37 0.41
CA SER A 15 4.44 20.95 0.66
C SER A 15 4.43 19.42 0.77
N GLY A 16 4.61 18.90 1.98
CA GLY A 16 4.27 17.53 2.29
C GLY A 16 2.76 17.36 2.13
N GLY A 17 2.32 16.84 0.98
CA GLY A 17 0.91 16.53 0.75
C GLY A 17 0.37 15.61 1.84
N PRO A 18 -0.91 15.73 2.22
CA PRO A 18 -1.49 14.91 3.27
C PRO A 18 -1.35 13.43 2.91
N VAL A 19 -0.94 12.63 3.90
CA VAL A 19 -1.04 11.17 3.84
C VAL A 19 -2.53 10.85 3.83
N LEU A 20 -3.08 10.65 2.64
CA LEU A 20 -4.43 10.13 2.49
C LEU A 20 -4.35 8.61 2.48
N ALA A 21 -4.74 7.97 3.58
CA ALA A 21 -5.19 6.59 3.58
C ALA A 21 -6.22 6.41 2.48
N VAL A 22 -5.99 5.42 1.64
CA VAL A 22 -7.01 4.94 0.70
C VAL A 22 -7.47 3.61 1.25
N ALA A 23 -8.74 3.55 1.64
CA ALA A 23 -9.39 2.25 1.81
C ALA A 23 -9.35 1.55 0.45
N VAL A 24 -8.59 0.46 0.34
CA VAL A 24 -8.49 -0.26 -0.92
C VAL A 24 -9.76 -1.09 -1.09
N GLU A 25 -10.55 -0.73 -2.09
CA GLU A 25 -11.70 -1.55 -2.51
C GLU A 25 -11.24 -2.76 -3.31
N GLY A 26 -12.06 -3.82 -3.34
CA GLY A 26 -11.80 -4.99 -4.18
C GLY A 26 -10.63 -5.87 -3.73
N LEU A 27 -10.22 -5.84 -2.46
CA LEU A 27 -9.17 -6.74 -1.93
C LEU A 27 -9.53 -8.23 -2.06
N TYR A 28 -10.83 -8.55 -2.04
CA TYR A 28 -11.38 -9.90 -2.21
C TYR A 28 -11.76 -10.19 -3.67
N ALA A 29 -11.30 -9.38 -4.62
CA ALA A 29 -11.58 -9.55 -6.04
C ALA A 29 -10.31 -9.40 -6.86
N THR A 30 -10.25 -10.07 -8.00
CA THR A 30 -9.16 -9.89 -8.96
C THR A 30 -9.53 -10.37 -10.35
N GLU A 31 -8.80 -9.85 -11.34
CA GLU A 31 -8.79 -10.39 -12.69
C GLU A 31 -7.51 -11.20 -12.92
N VAL A 32 -7.63 -12.37 -13.54
CA VAL A 32 -6.48 -13.23 -13.89
C VAL A 32 -6.56 -13.64 -15.37
N PRO A 33 -5.42 -13.79 -16.05
CA PRO A 33 -5.40 -14.31 -17.41
C PRO A 33 -5.83 -15.79 -17.41
N VAL A 34 -6.58 -16.18 -18.44
CA VAL A 34 -6.96 -17.57 -18.71
C VAL A 34 -6.69 -17.89 -20.18
N MET A 35 -6.36 -19.15 -20.47
CA MET A 35 -6.00 -19.55 -21.84
C MET A 35 -7.19 -19.51 -22.80
N ASP A 36 -8.37 -19.83 -22.29
CA ASP A 36 -9.62 -19.94 -23.05
C ASP A 36 -10.83 -19.79 -22.10
N ARG A 37 -12.04 -19.94 -22.66
CA ARG A 37 -13.32 -19.83 -21.94
C ARG A 37 -13.88 -21.17 -21.45
N SER A 38 -13.09 -22.25 -21.47
CA SER A 38 -13.53 -23.57 -21.02
C SER A 38 -13.79 -23.60 -19.51
N ALA A 39 -14.57 -24.58 -19.07
CA ALA A 39 -14.75 -24.85 -17.64
C ALA A 39 -13.41 -25.16 -16.95
N ALA A 40 -12.52 -25.92 -17.60
CA ALA A 40 -11.21 -26.27 -17.05
C ALA A 40 -10.27 -25.06 -16.91
N ALA A 41 -10.30 -24.11 -17.86
CA ALA A 41 -9.57 -22.85 -17.72
C ALA A 41 -10.17 -21.96 -16.62
N THR A 42 -11.50 -21.96 -16.49
CA THR A 42 -12.22 -21.23 -15.43
C THR A 42 -11.83 -21.74 -14.04
N GLU A 43 -11.83 -23.06 -13.81
CA GLU A 43 -11.45 -23.62 -12.51
C GLU A 43 -9.99 -23.30 -12.14
N ARG A 44 -9.06 -23.41 -13.10
CA ARG A 44 -7.67 -22.98 -12.90
C ARG A 44 -7.57 -21.49 -12.60
N GLY A 45 -8.34 -20.67 -13.30
CA GLY A 45 -8.44 -19.23 -13.07
C GLY A 45 -8.96 -18.89 -11.67
N VAL A 46 -9.97 -19.60 -11.15
CA VAL A 46 -10.46 -19.39 -9.78
C VAL A 46 -9.38 -19.69 -8.73
N VAL A 47 -8.61 -20.77 -8.92
CA VAL A 47 -7.49 -21.10 -8.01
C VAL A 47 -6.41 -20.01 -8.08
N GLN A 48 -6.03 -19.56 -9.29
CA GLN A 48 -5.06 -18.48 -9.47
C GLN A 48 -5.54 -17.17 -8.85
N ALA A 49 -6.83 -16.84 -9.03
CA ALA A 49 -7.43 -15.64 -8.46
C ALA A 49 -7.40 -15.68 -6.93
N LEU A 50 -7.65 -16.84 -6.31
CA LEU A 50 -7.54 -16.98 -4.87
C LEU A 50 -6.09 -16.82 -4.38
N ALA A 51 -5.10 -17.35 -5.11
CA ALA A 51 -3.70 -17.16 -4.77
C ALA A 51 -3.34 -15.66 -4.76
N VAL A 52 -3.77 -14.90 -5.78
CA VAL A 52 -3.59 -13.44 -5.84
C VAL A 52 -4.30 -12.74 -4.68
N VAL A 53 -5.55 -13.08 -4.39
CA VAL A 53 -6.31 -12.49 -3.28
C VAL A 53 -5.66 -12.79 -1.94
N LEU A 54 -5.11 -13.98 -1.74
CA LEU A 54 -4.37 -14.33 -0.53
C LEU A 54 -3.14 -13.41 -0.34
N VAL A 55 -2.41 -13.11 -1.41
CA VAL A 55 -1.30 -12.14 -1.38
C VAL A 55 -1.81 -10.74 -1.05
N LYS A 56 -2.93 -10.28 -1.61
CA LYS A 56 -3.53 -8.98 -1.26
C LYS A 56 -3.91 -8.91 0.22
N LEU A 57 -4.57 -9.96 0.72
CA LEU A 57 -5.13 -10.01 2.07
C LEU A 57 -4.07 -10.18 3.15
N THR A 58 -2.99 -10.90 2.87
CA THR A 58 -1.91 -11.10 3.85
C THR A 58 -0.76 -10.12 3.69
N GLY A 59 -0.65 -9.50 2.51
CA GLY A 59 0.45 -8.60 2.18
C GLY A 59 1.75 -9.29 1.81
N ASP A 60 1.89 -10.60 2.02
CA ASP A 60 3.12 -11.35 1.76
C ASP A 60 2.93 -12.31 0.59
N SER A 61 3.79 -12.19 -0.42
CA SER A 61 3.77 -13.06 -1.60
C SER A 61 4.09 -14.52 -1.27
N ALA A 62 4.87 -14.80 -0.22
CA ALA A 62 5.22 -16.15 0.20
C ALA A 62 4.00 -16.94 0.70
N ASN A 63 3.03 -16.26 1.31
CA ASN A 63 1.84 -16.89 1.91
C ASN A 63 0.98 -17.65 0.90
N ALA A 64 0.96 -17.26 -0.37
CA ALA A 64 0.21 -17.98 -1.40
C ALA A 64 0.77 -19.39 -1.68
N THR A 65 2.04 -19.64 -1.33
CA THR A 65 2.71 -20.94 -1.52
C THR A 65 2.91 -21.70 -0.22
N ALA A 66 2.55 -21.09 0.92
CA ALA A 66 2.68 -21.69 2.24
C ALA A 66 1.81 -22.96 2.38
N ALA A 67 2.23 -23.88 3.25
CA ALA A 67 1.50 -25.14 3.48
C ALA A 67 0.04 -24.90 3.88
N GLY A 68 -0.22 -23.88 4.70
CA GLY A 68 -1.58 -23.49 5.12
C GLY A 68 -2.48 -22.97 3.99
N ALA A 69 -1.92 -22.51 2.87
CA ALA A 69 -2.70 -22.00 1.73
C ALA A 69 -3.25 -23.13 0.85
N ARG A 70 -2.57 -24.28 0.78
CA ARG A 70 -2.94 -25.38 -0.13
C ARG A 70 -4.39 -25.86 0.05
N PRO A 71 -4.90 -26.09 1.28
CA PRO A 71 -6.29 -26.49 1.47
C PRO A 71 -7.30 -25.40 1.08
N LEU A 72 -6.92 -24.11 1.19
CA LEU A 72 -7.77 -22.99 0.76
C LEU A 72 -7.85 -22.94 -0.76
N LEU A 73 -6.71 -23.04 -1.44
CA LEU A 73 -6.61 -23.07 -2.90
C LEU A 73 -7.36 -24.25 -3.51
N ALA A 74 -7.27 -25.43 -2.90
CA ALA A 74 -8.02 -26.62 -3.33
C ALA A 74 -9.55 -26.43 -3.23
N ARG A 75 -10.01 -25.52 -2.36
CA ARG A 75 -11.43 -25.18 -2.15
C ARG A 75 -11.77 -23.78 -2.68
N ALA A 76 -10.97 -23.22 -3.59
CA ALA A 76 -11.13 -21.84 -4.04
C ALA A 76 -12.56 -21.52 -4.50
N ARG A 77 -13.17 -22.44 -5.26
CA ARG A 77 -14.54 -22.30 -5.77
C ARG A 77 -15.59 -22.14 -4.68
N SER A 78 -15.42 -22.73 -3.49
CA SER A 78 -16.41 -22.60 -2.41
C SER A 78 -16.45 -21.22 -1.76
N TYR A 79 -15.41 -20.42 -1.95
CA TYR A 79 -15.36 -19.03 -1.47
C TYR A 79 -15.79 -18.03 -2.55
N ALA A 80 -15.88 -18.44 -3.83
CA ALA A 80 -16.17 -17.54 -4.94
C ALA A 80 -17.67 -17.19 -4.98
N THR A 81 -17.98 -15.89 -5.03
CA THR A 81 -19.34 -15.36 -5.15
C THR A 81 -19.65 -14.93 -6.58
N VAL A 82 -18.65 -14.43 -7.31
CA VAL A 82 -18.77 -14.07 -8.72
C VAL A 82 -17.63 -14.72 -9.50
N VAL A 83 -17.96 -15.35 -10.63
CA VAL A 83 -16.99 -15.88 -11.59
C VAL A 83 -17.49 -15.49 -12.98
N GLY A 84 -16.77 -14.60 -13.64
CA GLY A 84 -17.20 -14.04 -14.92
C GLY A 84 -16.03 -13.65 -15.81
N GLN A 85 -16.27 -13.57 -17.11
CA GLN A 85 -15.28 -13.05 -18.04
C GLN A 85 -15.11 -11.55 -17.82
N ALA A 86 -13.87 -11.08 -17.71
CA ALA A 86 -13.59 -9.66 -17.62
C ALA A 86 -13.74 -9.01 -19.00
N GLN A 87 -14.33 -7.81 -19.05
CA GLN A 87 -14.51 -7.07 -20.32
C GLN A 87 -13.18 -6.70 -20.98
N THR A 88 -12.11 -6.67 -20.19
CA THR A 88 -10.77 -6.31 -20.66
C THR A 88 -10.01 -7.45 -21.34
N GLY A 89 -10.59 -8.65 -21.43
CA GLY A 89 -9.98 -9.81 -22.10
C GLY A 89 -10.74 -10.28 -23.34
N ASN A 90 -10.04 -10.49 -24.45
CA ASN A 90 -10.60 -10.99 -25.70
C ASN A 90 -9.62 -11.97 -26.39
N ALA A 91 -9.95 -12.47 -27.58
CA ALA A 91 -9.10 -13.43 -28.29
C ALA A 91 -7.76 -12.86 -28.78
N ILE A 92 -7.63 -11.54 -28.87
CA ILE A 92 -6.45 -10.80 -29.34
C ILE A 92 -5.54 -10.43 -28.16
N ASP A 93 -6.13 -9.89 -27.09
CA ASP A 93 -5.42 -9.38 -25.91
C ASP A 93 -5.27 -10.44 -24.79
N GLY A 94 -5.83 -11.63 -24.99
CA GLY A 94 -5.91 -12.73 -24.03
C GLY A 94 -7.18 -12.69 -23.18
N TYR A 95 -7.76 -13.86 -22.92
CA TYR A 95 -8.96 -13.96 -22.08
C TYR A 95 -8.61 -13.67 -20.61
N ARG A 96 -9.54 -13.04 -19.90
CA ARG A 96 -9.41 -12.72 -18.48
C ARG A 96 -10.65 -13.14 -17.71
N LEU A 97 -10.43 -13.68 -16.52
CA LEU A 97 -11.47 -14.10 -15.60
C LEU A 97 -11.48 -13.15 -14.39
N ARG A 98 -12.60 -12.49 -14.14
CA ARG A 98 -12.88 -11.79 -12.89
C ARG A 98 -13.47 -12.77 -11.90
N VAL A 99 -12.90 -12.78 -10.69
CA VAL A 99 -13.38 -13.58 -9.57
C VAL A 99 -13.51 -12.69 -8.34
N ASP A 100 -14.68 -12.72 -7.72
CA ASP A 100 -14.95 -12.05 -6.45
C ASP A 100 -15.21 -13.16 -5.41
N PHE A 101 -14.66 -12.99 -4.21
CA PHE A 101 -14.78 -13.95 -3.11
C PHE A 101 -15.61 -13.37 -1.96
N ASP A 102 -16.27 -14.25 -1.21
CA ASP A 102 -16.98 -13.90 0.02
C ASP A 102 -15.98 -13.40 1.08
N PRO A 103 -16.06 -12.12 1.50
CA PRO A 103 -15.10 -11.58 2.44
C PRO A 103 -15.15 -12.22 3.83
N ALA A 104 -16.34 -12.54 4.33
CA ALA A 104 -16.50 -13.07 5.68
C ALA A 104 -16.00 -14.52 5.74
N ALA A 105 -16.42 -15.36 4.79
CA ALA A 105 -16.04 -16.76 4.73
C ALA A 105 -14.54 -16.93 4.48
N LEU A 106 -13.96 -16.19 3.53
CA LEU A 106 -12.54 -16.30 3.23
C LEU A 106 -11.66 -15.76 4.39
N ALA A 107 -12.04 -14.63 4.98
CA ALA A 107 -11.29 -14.06 6.10
C ALA A 107 -11.35 -14.96 7.36
N ALA A 108 -12.47 -15.65 7.61
CA ALA A 108 -12.57 -16.64 8.67
C ALA A 108 -11.63 -17.83 8.38
N ALA A 109 -11.71 -18.40 7.18
CA ALA A 109 -10.91 -19.57 6.80
C ALA A 109 -9.40 -19.32 6.80
N LEU A 110 -8.96 -18.10 6.45
CA LEU A 110 -7.56 -17.67 6.54
C LEU A 110 -7.10 -17.59 8.01
N ARG A 111 -7.89 -16.98 8.89
CA ARG A 111 -7.54 -16.84 10.31
C ARG A 111 -7.48 -18.18 11.04
N GLU A 112 -8.42 -19.10 10.75
CA GLU A 112 -8.39 -20.48 11.27
C GLU A 112 -7.09 -21.22 10.96
N ARG A 113 -6.38 -20.80 9.89
CA ARG A 113 -5.11 -21.38 9.46
C ARG A 113 -3.89 -20.56 9.90
N GLY A 114 -4.09 -19.57 10.77
CA GLY A 114 -3.04 -18.75 11.33
C GLY A 114 -2.54 -17.63 10.42
N PHE A 115 -3.21 -17.33 9.30
CA PHE A 115 -2.85 -16.18 8.49
C PHE A 115 -3.26 -14.88 9.17
N VAL A 116 -2.32 -13.94 9.24
CA VAL A 116 -2.61 -12.56 9.62
C VAL A 116 -3.09 -11.80 8.40
N LEU A 117 -4.21 -11.10 8.56
CA LEU A 117 -4.79 -10.29 7.50
C LEU A 117 -4.35 -8.84 7.67
N TRP A 118 -3.83 -8.27 6.60
CA TRP A 118 -3.51 -6.86 6.52
C TRP A 118 -4.78 -6.05 6.30
N ALA A 119 -5.03 -5.09 7.20
CA ALA A 119 -6.16 -4.18 7.16
C ALA A 119 -6.33 -3.49 5.80
N LYS A 120 -7.55 -3.17 5.38
CA LYS A 120 -7.82 -2.46 4.13
C LYS A 120 -7.28 -1.03 4.10
N GLU A 121 -7.03 -0.45 5.26
CA GLU A 121 -6.31 0.81 5.39
C GLU A 121 -4.85 0.55 5.02
N ARG A 122 -4.51 0.85 3.77
CA ARG A 122 -3.17 0.65 3.22
C ARG A 122 -2.44 1.99 3.12
N PRO A 123 -1.14 2.04 3.43
CA PRO A 123 -0.34 3.22 3.15
C PRO A 123 -0.28 3.44 1.63
N ARG A 124 -0.42 4.69 1.22
CA ARG A 124 -0.24 5.06 -0.18
C ARG A 124 1.25 5.08 -0.51
N LEU A 125 1.70 4.24 -1.43
CA LEU A 125 3.11 4.18 -1.83
C LEU A 125 3.42 5.30 -2.82
N GLN A 126 4.33 6.21 -2.44
CA GLN A 126 4.82 7.27 -3.32
C GLN A 126 5.92 6.71 -4.23
N ALA A 127 5.58 6.41 -5.47
CA ALA A 127 6.47 5.75 -6.41
C ALA A 127 7.09 6.76 -7.41
N ARG A 128 8.40 6.62 -7.62
CA ARG A 128 9.20 7.33 -8.62
C ARG A 128 9.97 6.30 -9.45
N LEU A 129 9.74 6.27 -10.75
CA LEU A 129 10.35 5.30 -11.65
C LEU A 129 11.00 6.01 -12.83
N VAL A 130 12.27 5.71 -13.08
CA VAL A 130 13.09 6.31 -14.13
C VAL A 130 13.72 5.21 -14.98
N ALA A 131 13.92 5.47 -16.28
CA ALA A 131 14.77 4.66 -17.14
C ALA A 131 15.93 5.49 -17.72
N VAL A 132 17.09 4.87 -17.86
CA VAL A 132 18.28 5.44 -18.51
C VAL A 132 18.93 4.44 -19.46
N ASP A 133 19.68 4.96 -20.44
CA ASP A 133 20.51 4.13 -21.31
C ASP A 133 21.85 3.76 -20.66
N ALA A 134 22.69 3.05 -21.42
CA ALA A 134 24.02 2.63 -20.98
C ALA A 134 24.96 3.82 -20.70
N THR A 135 24.70 5.00 -21.28
CA THR A 135 25.47 6.23 -21.05
C THR A 135 24.96 7.04 -19.85
N GLY A 136 23.82 6.65 -19.28
CA GLY A 136 23.16 7.37 -18.20
C GLY A 136 22.23 8.50 -18.67
N GLN A 137 21.95 8.59 -19.97
CA GLN A 137 20.94 9.49 -20.50
C GLN A 137 19.53 8.97 -20.20
N LEU A 138 18.60 9.89 -19.95
CA LEU A 138 17.23 9.54 -19.60
C LEU A 138 16.44 9.05 -20.81
N LEU A 139 15.72 7.96 -20.57
CA LEU A 139 14.82 7.34 -21.51
C LEU A 139 13.37 7.60 -21.09
N ALA A 140 12.50 7.77 -22.07
CA ALA A 140 11.07 7.68 -21.81
C ALA A 140 10.74 6.25 -21.40
N LEU A 141 10.01 6.09 -20.29
CA LEU A 141 9.50 4.78 -19.90
C LEU A 141 8.39 4.36 -20.86
N ASP A 142 8.50 3.14 -21.39
CA ASP A 142 7.46 2.56 -22.22
C ASP A 142 6.13 2.45 -21.48
N ALA A 143 5.04 2.70 -22.20
CA ALA A 143 3.68 2.59 -21.65
C ALA A 143 3.40 1.18 -21.08
N ALA A 144 4.00 0.14 -21.67
CA ALA A 144 3.87 -1.23 -21.18
C ALA A 144 4.53 -1.43 -19.80
N VAL A 145 5.71 -0.83 -19.57
CA VAL A 145 6.41 -0.87 -18.27
C VAL A 145 5.58 -0.15 -17.21
N LEU A 146 5.05 1.03 -17.54
CA LEU A 146 4.17 1.79 -16.65
C LEU A 146 2.88 1.03 -16.34
N ALA A 147 2.23 0.42 -17.34
CA ALA A 147 1.01 -0.35 -17.14
C ALA A 147 1.27 -1.59 -16.27
N ALA A 148 2.39 -2.27 -16.47
CA ALA A 148 2.79 -3.42 -15.67
C ALA A 148 3.07 -3.05 -14.22
N PHE A 149 3.69 -1.88 -13.99
CA PHE A 149 3.91 -1.35 -12.65
C PHE A 149 2.58 -1.08 -11.93
N ASP A 150 1.62 -0.40 -12.57
CA ASP A 150 0.30 -0.16 -11.96
C ASP A 150 -0.47 -1.46 -11.71
N GLN A 151 -0.44 -2.37 -12.68
CA GLN A 151 -1.09 -3.67 -12.53
C GLN A 151 -0.48 -4.45 -11.36
N GLN A 152 0.84 -4.45 -11.21
CA GLN A 152 1.49 -5.13 -10.10
C GLN A 152 1.09 -4.52 -8.75
N ALA A 153 0.94 -3.21 -8.66
CA ALA A 153 0.46 -2.56 -7.44
C ALA A 153 -0.97 -2.99 -7.08
N ALA A 154 -1.85 -3.04 -8.08
CA ALA A 154 -3.22 -3.51 -7.93
C ALA A 154 -3.26 -4.99 -7.49
N LEU A 155 -2.38 -5.84 -8.03
CA LEU A 155 -2.24 -7.24 -7.62
C LEU A 155 -1.73 -7.38 -6.18
N ARG A 156 -0.98 -6.40 -5.67
CA ARG A 156 -0.53 -6.35 -4.27
C ARG A 156 -1.50 -5.62 -3.33
N GLY A 157 -2.56 -5.00 -3.86
CA GLY A 157 -3.48 -4.19 -3.07
C GLY A 157 -2.83 -2.93 -2.50
N LEU A 158 -1.87 -2.35 -3.25
CA LEU A 158 -1.13 -1.15 -2.84
C LEU A 158 -1.67 0.07 -3.60
N PRO A 159 -2.21 1.08 -2.90
CA PRO A 159 -2.55 2.35 -3.53
C PRO A 159 -1.27 3.07 -3.95
N LEU A 160 -1.08 3.28 -5.25
CA LEU A 160 0.04 4.07 -5.75
C LEU A 160 -0.32 5.56 -5.81
N ALA A 161 0.63 6.40 -5.42
CA ALA A 161 0.74 7.76 -5.94
C ALA A 161 2.02 7.86 -6.74
N ARG A 162 1.89 8.07 -8.05
CA ARG A 162 3.03 8.42 -8.88
C ARG A 162 3.35 9.88 -8.60
N SER A 163 4.55 10.13 -8.09
CA SER A 163 5.05 11.50 -8.04
C SER A 163 5.56 11.86 -9.42
N SER A 164 5.21 13.06 -9.91
CA SER A 164 5.90 13.62 -11.07
C SER A 164 7.37 13.74 -10.70
N LEU A 165 8.23 13.05 -11.44
CA LEU A 165 9.66 13.26 -11.30
C LEU A 165 9.97 14.71 -11.65
N PRO A 166 10.82 15.40 -10.86
CA PRO A 166 11.38 16.67 -11.30
C PRO A 166 11.99 16.47 -12.69
N VAL A 167 11.87 17.48 -13.55
CA VAL A 167 12.60 17.46 -14.82
C VAL A 167 14.08 17.27 -14.45
N PRO A 168 14.75 16.26 -15.01
CA PRO A 168 16.15 16.05 -14.73
C PRO A 168 16.91 17.34 -15.05
N PRO A 169 17.93 17.66 -14.26
CA PRO A 169 18.77 18.80 -14.59
C PRO A 169 19.48 18.62 -15.94
N THR A 170 20.09 19.69 -16.44
CA THR A 170 20.83 19.71 -17.71
C THR A 170 21.81 18.54 -17.86
N ALA A 171 22.09 18.13 -19.10
CA ALA A 171 23.03 17.06 -19.41
C ALA A 171 24.36 17.25 -18.65
N GLY A 172 24.71 16.28 -17.79
CA GLY A 172 25.87 16.33 -16.88
C GLY A 172 25.51 16.20 -15.40
N GLU A 173 24.28 16.58 -15.02
CA GLU A 173 23.81 16.51 -13.62
C GLU A 173 22.90 15.29 -13.36
N THR A 174 22.56 14.53 -14.42
CA THR A 174 21.70 13.34 -14.36
C THR A 174 22.20 12.29 -13.37
N GLY A 175 23.52 12.07 -13.28
CA GLY A 175 24.09 11.11 -12.33
C GLY A 175 23.83 11.49 -10.87
N ALA A 176 24.03 12.76 -10.51
CA ALA A 176 23.77 13.27 -9.16
C ALA A 176 22.27 13.25 -8.83
N TRP A 177 21.40 13.55 -9.80
CA TRP A 177 19.96 13.48 -9.65
C TRP A 177 19.44 12.04 -9.44
N LEU A 178 20.01 11.06 -10.15
CA LEU A 178 19.70 9.64 -9.92
C LEU A 178 20.20 9.17 -8.55
N ALA A 179 21.38 9.64 -8.12
CA ALA A 179 21.89 9.38 -6.78
C ALA A 179 20.97 10.00 -5.73
N GLU A 180 20.49 11.25 -5.89
CA GLU A 180 19.51 11.84 -4.98
C GLU A 180 18.19 11.03 -4.94
N LEU A 181 17.75 10.49 -6.07
CA LEU A 181 16.57 9.63 -6.11
C LEU A 181 16.76 8.32 -5.33
N LEU A 182 17.96 7.73 -5.37
CA LEU A 182 18.29 6.45 -4.74
C LEU A 182 18.95 6.56 -3.35
N ASP A 183 19.47 7.72 -2.99
CA ASP A 183 20.25 7.95 -1.77
C ASP A 183 19.71 9.11 -0.93
N GLY A 184 18.85 9.96 -1.50
CA GLY A 184 18.29 11.13 -0.85
C GLY A 184 17.58 10.80 0.46
N ASP A 185 17.93 11.55 1.49
CA ASP A 185 17.35 11.47 2.82
C ASP A 185 16.22 12.50 2.92
N SER A 186 14.96 12.06 2.79
CA SER A 186 13.86 13.02 2.59
C SER A 186 12.52 12.60 3.18
N ALA A 187 12.50 11.69 4.15
CA ALA A 187 11.26 11.25 4.76
C ALA A 187 11.30 11.44 6.28
N PRO A 188 10.55 12.40 6.84
CA PRO A 188 10.17 12.34 8.26
C PRO A 188 9.63 10.94 8.57
N ALA A 189 9.92 10.39 9.76
CA ALA A 189 9.52 9.05 10.18
C ALA A 189 8.00 8.77 10.09
N VAL A 190 7.17 9.82 9.96
CA VAL A 190 5.70 9.78 9.92
C VAL A 190 5.15 9.93 8.49
N THR A 191 5.99 9.93 7.45
CA THR A 191 5.52 10.06 6.06
C THR A 191 5.16 8.74 5.40
N ALA A 192 4.28 8.82 4.40
CA ALA A 192 3.91 7.68 3.57
C ALA A 192 5.16 7.00 2.96
N PRO A 193 5.14 5.66 2.77
CA PRO A 193 6.29 4.95 2.25
C PRO A 193 6.67 5.46 0.86
N GLN A 194 7.96 5.62 0.63
CA GLN A 194 8.51 6.10 -0.64
C GLN A 194 9.20 4.95 -1.36
N PHE A 195 9.03 4.86 -2.67
CA PHE A 195 9.67 3.88 -3.52
C PHE A 195 10.30 4.57 -4.73
N ALA A 196 11.55 4.24 -5.00
CA ALA A 196 12.32 4.72 -6.13
C ALA A 196 12.89 3.55 -6.93
N GLY A 197 12.90 3.68 -8.25
CA GLY A 197 13.50 2.71 -9.16
C GLY A 197 14.20 3.39 -10.33
N VAL A 198 15.42 2.95 -10.63
CA VAL A 198 16.20 3.38 -11.80
C VAL A 198 16.48 2.16 -12.65
N LEU A 199 15.84 2.05 -13.80
CA LEU A 199 16.08 1.01 -14.80
C LEU A 199 17.19 1.48 -15.73
N ARG A 200 18.12 0.60 -16.09
CA ARG A 200 19.25 0.89 -16.96
C ARG A 200 19.36 -0.16 -18.05
N ALA A 201 19.34 0.27 -19.31
CA ALA A 201 19.66 -0.59 -20.42
C ALA A 201 21.17 -0.87 -20.46
N THR A 202 21.56 -2.12 -20.65
CA THR A 202 22.96 -2.51 -20.82
C THR A 202 23.32 -2.60 -22.31
N PRO A 203 24.60 -2.44 -22.69
CA PRO A 203 25.05 -2.58 -24.08
C PRO A 203 24.71 -3.95 -24.70
N GLU A 204 24.58 -4.98 -23.87
CA GLU A 204 24.27 -6.36 -24.26
C GLU A 204 22.76 -6.59 -24.49
N GLY A 205 21.92 -5.56 -24.37
CA GLY A 205 20.48 -5.64 -24.54
C GLY A 205 19.74 -6.25 -23.35
N GLN A 206 20.39 -6.32 -22.18
CA GLN A 206 19.74 -6.65 -20.91
C GLN A 206 19.30 -5.37 -20.20
N TRP A 207 18.49 -5.51 -19.15
CA TRP A 207 18.16 -4.42 -18.25
C TRP A 207 18.61 -4.75 -16.84
N THR A 208 19.14 -3.75 -16.14
CA THR A 208 19.33 -3.78 -14.69
C THR A 208 18.44 -2.74 -14.04
N ALA A 209 18.11 -2.91 -12.77
CA ALA A 209 17.37 -1.92 -12.03
C ALA A 209 17.86 -1.83 -10.59
N ASP A 210 18.09 -0.60 -10.14
CA ASP A 210 18.37 -0.25 -8.76
C ASP A 210 17.09 0.26 -8.10
N TRP A 211 16.76 -0.32 -6.95
CA TRP A 211 15.52 -0.05 -6.24
C TRP A 211 15.82 0.45 -4.83
N ARG A 212 14.93 1.31 -4.34
CA ARG A 212 14.92 1.77 -2.96
C ARG A 212 13.50 1.87 -2.44
N VAL A 213 13.30 1.44 -1.20
CA VAL A 213 12.10 1.76 -0.44
C VAL A 213 12.48 2.40 0.90
N VAL A 214 11.74 3.43 1.29
CA VAL A 214 11.87 4.09 2.59
C VAL A 214 10.56 3.94 3.36
N ILE A 215 10.61 3.31 4.53
CA ILE A 215 9.47 3.03 5.39
C ILE A 215 9.83 3.43 6.82
N ALA A 216 9.10 4.37 7.42
CA ALA A 216 9.36 4.85 8.79
C ALA A 216 10.84 5.21 9.04
N ALA A 217 11.44 5.98 8.12
CA ALA A 217 12.87 6.36 8.10
C ALA A 217 13.88 5.20 7.94
N GLN A 218 13.42 3.96 7.73
CA GLN A 218 14.30 2.85 7.37
C GLN A 218 14.38 2.72 5.85
N THR A 219 15.61 2.66 5.35
CA THR A 219 15.89 2.49 3.93
C THR A 219 16.29 1.06 3.64
N THR A 220 15.68 0.47 2.61
CA THR A 220 16.13 -0.80 2.01
C THR A 220 16.37 -0.61 0.53
N ALA A 221 17.55 -0.99 0.05
CA ALA A 221 17.92 -0.94 -1.36
C ALA A 221 18.28 -2.34 -1.88
N TRP A 222 17.97 -2.61 -3.15
CA TRP A 222 18.31 -3.86 -3.82
C TRP A 222 18.42 -3.64 -5.33
N ALA A 223 19.06 -4.58 -6.02
CA ALA A 223 19.18 -4.56 -7.47
C ALA A 223 18.58 -5.82 -8.09
N THR A 224 18.07 -5.71 -9.32
CA THR A 224 17.59 -6.84 -10.12
C THR A 224 18.07 -6.71 -11.57
N SER A 225 18.06 -7.82 -12.31
CA SER A 225 18.32 -7.83 -13.76
C SER A 225 17.35 -8.76 -14.47
N ASP A 226 16.94 -8.39 -15.67
CA ASP A 226 16.11 -9.18 -16.57
C ASP A 226 16.33 -8.71 -18.01
N ALA A 227 16.01 -9.55 -18.99
CA ALA A 227 15.99 -9.13 -20.39
C ALA A 227 14.78 -8.23 -20.70
N ASP A 228 13.68 -8.38 -19.95
CA ASP A 228 12.43 -7.66 -20.14
C ASP A 228 12.25 -6.55 -19.07
N PRO A 229 12.21 -5.26 -19.45
CA PRO A 229 11.98 -4.16 -18.51
C PRO A 229 10.59 -4.22 -17.84
N VAL A 230 9.60 -4.86 -18.48
CA VAL A 230 8.28 -5.10 -17.88
C VAL A 230 8.40 -6.09 -16.71
N ALA A 231 9.17 -7.16 -16.85
CA ALA A 231 9.43 -8.12 -15.78
C ALA A 231 10.17 -7.47 -14.61
N LEU A 232 11.17 -6.61 -14.89
CA LEU A 232 11.87 -5.84 -13.86
C LEU A 232 10.95 -4.94 -13.04
N ALA A 233 10.10 -4.15 -13.69
CA ALA A 233 9.17 -3.27 -13.00
C ALA A 233 8.21 -4.04 -12.07
N ARG A 234 7.74 -5.23 -12.52
CA ARG A 234 6.92 -6.12 -11.68
C ARG A 234 7.71 -6.67 -10.49
N ALA A 235 8.93 -7.15 -10.71
CA ALA A 235 9.77 -7.73 -9.67
C ALA A 235 10.12 -6.70 -8.57
N GLY A 236 10.53 -5.49 -8.98
CA GLY A 236 10.81 -4.39 -8.06
C GLY A 236 9.60 -4.04 -7.20
N LEU A 237 8.43 -3.82 -7.81
CA LEU A 237 7.24 -3.48 -7.05
C LEU A 237 6.73 -4.65 -6.18
N ASN A 238 6.90 -5.90 -6.63
CA ASN A 238 6.53 -7.05 -5.84
C ASN A 238 7.30 -7.09 -4.51
N ARG A 239 8.63 -6.89 -4.58
CA ARG A 239 9.50 -6.85 -3.41
C ARG A 239 9.20 -5.65 -2.50
N ALA A 240 8.98 -4.47 -3.09
CA ALA A 240 8.55 -3.30 -2.33
C ALA A 240 7.24 -3.57 -1.57
N GLY A 241 6.30 -4.27 -2.21
CA GLY A 241 5.05 -4.68 -1.57
C GLY A 241 5.24 -5.62 -0.38
N ASP A 242 6.17 -6.58 -0.46
CA ASP A 242 6.50 -7.45 0.67
C ASP A 242 7.08 -6.62 1.84
N LEU A 243 7.96 -5.66 1.55
CA LEU A 243 8.60 -4.81 2.57
C LEU A 243 7.60 -3.86 3.24
N VAL A 244 6.70 -3.25 2.47
CA VAL A 244 5.63 -2.40 3.02
C VAL A 244 4.68 -3.24 3.86
N ALA A 245 4.26 -4.40 3.38
CA ALA A 245 3.40 -5.30 4.14
C ALA A 245 4.07 -5.75 5.45
N ALA A 246 5.35 -6.13 5.43
CA ALA A 246 6.05 -6.55 6.63
C ALA A 246 6.03 -5.50 7.75
N HIS A 247 6.03 -4.21 7.39
CA HIS A 247 5.93 -3.11 8.37
C HIS A 247 4.48 -2.81 8.80
N TYR A 248 3.53 -2.81 7.86
CA TYR A 248 2.15 -2.35 8.11
C TYR A 248 1.13 -3.48 8.36
N ALA A 249 1.54 -4.74 8.24
CA ALA A 249 0.74 -5.94 8.46
C ALA A 249 1.35 -6.85 9.54
N ASP A 250 2.17 -6.28 10.43
CA ASP A 250 2.89 -7.04 11.45
C ASP A 250 1.95 -7.93 12.27
N ALA A 251 2.23 -9.23 12.27
CA ALA A 251 1.50 -10.23 13.03
C ALA A 251 1.48 -9.94 14.53
N ALA A 252 2.54 -9.36 15.08
CA ALA A 252 2.60 -8.96 16.48
C ALA A 252 1.60 -7.86 16.83
N ILE A 253 1.24 -7.03 15.85
CA ILE A 253 0.32 -5.90 16.03
C ILE A 253 -1.11 -6.32 15.66
N PHE A 254 -1.32 -6.92 14.49
CA PHE A 254 -2.65 -7.21 13.94
C PHE A 254 -3.17 -8.63 14.22
N GLY A 255 -2.29 -9.54 14.66
CA GLY A 255 -2.63 -10.91 15.02
C GLY A 255 -3.05 -11.11 16.47
N GLY A 256 -3.00 -10.05 17.30
CA GLY A 256 -3.38 -10.11 18.71
C GLY A 256 -4.88 -10.33 18.94
N GLU A 257 -5.21 -10.71 20.18
CA GLU A 257 -6.60 -10.86 20.62
C GLU A 257 -7.40 -9.55 20.52
N VAL A 258 -8.73 -9.68 20.65
CA VAL A 258 -9.61 -8.51 20.71
C VAL A 258 -9.48 -7.88 22.08
N ALA A 259 -9.03 -6.63 22.13
CA ALA A 259 -8.91 -5.88 23.38
C ALA A 259 -9.89 -4.69 23.39
N SER A 260 -10.44 -4.42 24.57
CA SER A 260 -11.29 -3.26 24.84
C SER A 260 -10.47 -2.16 25.51
N PHE A 261 -10.57 -0.93 25.02
CA PHE A 261 -9.86 0.22 25.58
C PHE A 261 -10.63 1.52 25.39
N SER A 262 -10.21 2.56 26.11
CA SER A 262 -10.82 3.89 26.06
C SER A 262 -10.03 4.78 25.11
N LEU A 263 -10.70 5.39 24.13
CA LEU A 263 -10.12 6.30 23.14
C LEU A 263 -10.74 7.69 23.32
N ARG A 264 -9.92 8.73 23.39
CA ARG A 264 -10.39 10.12 23.46
C ARG A 264 -10.09 10.84 22.15
N VAL A 265 -11.09 11.49 21.58
CA VAL A 265 -10.93 12.33 20.40
C VAL A 265 -11.30 13.78 20.74
N GLN A 266 -10.42 14.72 20.44
CA GLN A 266 -10.56 16.15 20.75
C GLN A 266 -10.70 16.99 19.48
N GLY A 267 -11.23 18.22 19.59
CA GLY A 267 -11.25 19.18 18.48
C GLY A 267 -12.32 18.97 17.42
N LEU A 268 -13.37 18.22 17.75
CA LEU A 268 -14.58 18.13 16.95
C LEU A 268 -15.33 19.47 17.05
N ARG A 269 -15.68 20.11 15.93
CA ARG A 269 -16.28 21.44 15.93
C ARG A 269 -17.82 21.40 15.91
N ASP A 270 -18.38 20.38 15.27
CA ASP A 270 -19.81 20.27 15.06
C ASP A 270 -20.29 18.80 14.97
N ALA A 271 -21.60 18.63 14.79
CA ALA A 271 -22.23 17.32 14.64
C ALA A 271 -21.78 16.59 13.35
N ALA A 272 -21.33 17.31 12.33
CA ALA A 272 -20.85 16.71 11.08
C ALA A 272 -19.48 16.07 11.28
N ASP A 273 -18.56 16.76 11.97
CA ASP A 273 -17.27 16.24 12.42
C ASP A 273 -17.47 14.98 13.28
N TYR A 274 -18.36 15.05 14.26
CA TYR A 274 -18.70 13.90 15.11
C TYR A 274 -19.21 12.70 14.30
N GLY A 275 -20.19 12.93 13.42
CA GLY A 275 -20.74 11.88 12.56
C GLY A 275 -19.68 11.29 11.62
N HIS A 276 -18.75 12.12 11.13
CA HIS A 276 -17.67 11.68 10.26
C HIS A 276 -16.66 10.82 11.02
N MET A 277 -16.19 11.27 12.18
CA MET A 277 -15.30 10.51 13.05
C MET A 277 -15.88 9.12 13.37
N LEU A 278 -17.16 9.04 13.76
CA LEU A 278 -17.81 7.75 14.05
C LEU A 278 -17.88 6.84 12.83
N ARG A 279 -18.18 7.38 11.63
CA ARG A 279 -18.21 6.59 10.40
C ARG A 279 -16.83 6.04 10.05
N LEU A 280 -15.78 6.86 10.20
CA LEU A 280 -14.41 6.42 9.95
C LEU A 280 -13.99 5.31 10.90
N LEU A 281 -14.14 5.51 12.22
CA LEU A 281 -13.75 4.52 13.22
C LEU A 281 -14.53 3.20 13.08
N ARG A 282 -15.86 3.26 12.86
CA ARG A 282 -16.67 2.06 12.61
C ARG A 282 -16.31 1.36 11.31
N GLY A 283 -15.80 2.11 10.35
CA GLY A 283 -15.39 1.61 9.05
C GLY A 283 -14.07 0.87 9.09
N MET A 284 -13.25 0.98 10.13
CA MET A 284 -11.91 0.36 10.17
C MET A 284 -11.97 -1.15 10.36
N ASP A 285 -11.14 -1.89 9.62
CA ASP A 285 -11.14 -3.38 9.67
C ASP A 285 -10.73 -3.95 11.04
N VAL A 286 -9.93 -3.19 11.79
CA VAL A 286 -9.48 -3.57 13.14
C VAL A 286 -10.56 -3.39 14.19
N VAL A 287 -11.56 -2.53 13.96
CA VAL A 287 -12.62 -2.21 14.92
C VAL A 287 -13.77 -3.20 14.81
N GLN A 288 -14.06 -3.90 15.90
CA GLN A 288 -15.20 -4.84 15.99
C GLN A 288 -16.42 -4.22 16.65
N ARG A 289 -16.19 -3.36 17.64
CA ARG A 289 -17.25 -2.64 18.34
C ARG A 289 -16.77 -1.25 18.72
N LEU A 290 -17.68 -0.28 18.61
CA LEU A 290 -17.45 1.10 19.00
C LEU A 290 -18.67 1.62 19.76
N GLU A 291 -18.46 2.03 21.00
CA GLU A 291 -19.48 2.60 21.86
C GLU A 291 -19.07 4.00 22.33
N VAL A 292 -20.04 4.91 22.43
CA VAL A 292 -19.80 6.26 22.93
C VAL A 292 -20.01 6.25 24.43
N ALA A 293 -18.95 6.47 25.19
CA ALA A 293 -19.02 6.49 26.65
C ALA A 293 -19.45 7.86 27.18
N GLN A 294 -18.90 8.94 26.60
CA GLN A 294 -19.18 10.31 27.02
C GLN A 294 -18.97 11.28 25.87
N VAL A 295 -19.81 12.32 25.81
CA VAL A 295 -19.63 13.48 24.93
C VAL A 295 -19.51 14.72 25.82
N SER A 296 -18.41 15.45 25.64
CA SER A 296 -18.11 16.72 26.33
C SER A 296 -18.01 17.85 25.31
N ALA A 297 -17.89 19.10 25.77
CA ALA A 297 -17.78 20.25 24.89
C ALA A 297 -16.50 20.27 24.03
N ASP A 298 -15.42 19.66 24.54
CA ASP A 298 -14.07 19.70 23.97
C ASP A 298 -13.59 18.34 23.43
N HIS A 299 -14.23 17.24 23.86
CA HIS A 299 -13.81 15.88 23.51
C HIS A 299 -14.95 14.86 23.56
N VAL A 300 -14.73 13.73 22.88
CA VAL A 300 -15.56 12.53 22.94
C VAL A 300 -14.74 11.38 23.48
N GLN A 301 -15.30 10.65 24.45
CA GLN A 301 -14.74 9.43 24.99
C GLN A 301 -15.47 8.22 24.39
N LEU A 302 -14.70 7.29 23.82
CA LEU A 302 -15.17 6.11 23.13
C LEU A 302 -14.63 4.86 23.82
N THR A 303 -15.44 3.81 23.90
CA THR A 303 -14.99 2.46 24.21
C THR A 303 -14.85 1.71 22.90
N VAL A 304 -13.64 1.25 22.61
CA VAL A 304 -13.31 0.58 21.35
C VAL A 304 -12.88 -0.86 21.63
N ASN A 305 -13.52 -1.80 20.95
CA ASN A 305 -13.05 -3.18 20.88
C ASN A 305 -12.36 -3.36 19.53
N ALA A 306 -11.05 -3.51 19.54
CA ALA A 306 -10.26 -3.71 18.32
C ALA A 306 -9.41 -4.98 18.40
N ARG A 307 -9.28 -5.66 17.26
CA ARG A 307 -8.33 -6.78 17.11
C ARG A 307 -6.91 -6.22 17.12
N GLY A 308 -6.03 -6.81 17.93
CA GLY A 308 -4.68 -6.26 18.13
C GLY A 308 -4.65 -5.05 19.07
N GLY A 309 -5.80 -4.68 19.65
CA GLY A 309 -5.93 -3.60 20.64
C GLY A 309 -5.57 -2.21 20.12
N LEU A 310 -5.16 -1.35 21.04
CA LEU A 310 -4.79 0.03 20.74
C LEU A 310 -3.63 0.15 19.73
N PRO A 311 -2.56 -0.67 19.77
CA PRO A 311 -1.49 -0.59 18.78
C PRO A 311 -1.96 -0.76 17.33
N ALA A 312 -2.84 -1.75 17.07
CA ALA A 312 -3.38 -1.97 15.73
C ALA A 312 -4.27 -0.81 15.27
N LEU A 313 -5.14 -0.30 16.15
CA LEU A 313 -5.95 0.87 15.84
C LEU A 313 -5.07 2.10 15.58
N ALA A 314 -4.05 2.33 16.40
CA ALA A 314 -3.14 3.45 16.26
C ALA A 314 -2.44 3.41 14.90
N GLN A 315 -1.97 2.24 14.45
CA GLN A 315 -1.37 2.07 13.13
C GLN A 315 -2.35 2.41 12.00
N SER A 316 -3.60 1.97 12.10
CA SER A 316 -4.65 2.32 11.13
C SER A 316 -4.98 3.82 11.13
N LEU A 317 -5.01 4.45 12.31
CA LEU A 317 -5.27 5.89 12.46
C LEU A 317 -4.13 6.74 11.90
N LEU A 318 -2.87 6.31 12.03
CA LEU A 318 -1.71 7.02 11.48
C LEU A 318 -1.75 7.12 9.94
N LEU A 319 -2.45 6.21 9.28
CA LEU A 319 -2.64 6.29 7.84
C LEU A 319 -3.67 7.37 7.46
N ASN A 320 -4.49 7.84 8.41
CA ASN A 320 -5.54 8.81 8.19
C ASN A 320 -5.14 10.21 8.68
N SER A 321 -5.02 11.16 7.75
CA SER A 321 -4.68 12.56 8.04
C SER A 321 -5.65 13.30 8.99
N GLN A 322 -6.86 12.80 9.21
CA GLN A 322 -7.84 13.43 10.12
C GLN A 322 -7.61 13.11 11.60
N PHE A 323 -6.72 12.16 11.91
CA PHE A 323 -6.38 11.79 13.29
C PHE A 323 -4.90 12.07 13.55
N ALA A 324 -4.63 13.12 14.33
CA ALA A 324 -3.28 13.41 14.81
C ALA A 324 -3.11 12.86 16.23
N PRO A 325 -2.17 11.93 16.48
CA PRO A 325 -1.91 11.44 17.83
C PRO A 325 -1.36 12.56 18.72
N LEU A 326 -1.78 12.62 19.98
CA LEU A 326 -1.14 13.51 20.94
C LEU A 326 0.19 12.90 21.43
N PRO A 327 1.29 13.69 21.49
CA PRO A 327 2.57 13.21 21.97
C PRO A 327 2.46 12.56 23.36
N ASN A 328 3.06 11.37 23.50
CA ASN A 328 3.07 10.58 24.74
C ASN A 328 1.69 10.13 25.26
N GLN A 329 0.63 10.24 24.45
CA GLN A 329 -0.72 9.83 24.82
C GLN A 329 -1.34 8.94 23.74
N PRO A 330 -1.04 7.62 23.76
CA PRO A 330 -1.37 6.72 22.64
C PRO A 330 -2.88 6.51 22.43
N SER A 331 -3.73 6.89 23.39
CA SER A 331 -5.19 6.78 23.31
C SER A 331 -5.90 8.11 23.10
N ILE A 332 -5.16 9.20 22.85
CA ILE A 332 -5.75 10.53 22.61
C ILE A 332 -5.35 11.04 21.25
N TYR A 333 -6.36 11.45 20.48
CA TYR A 333 -6.20 11.97 19.14
C TYR A 333 -6.87 13.32 19.00
N GLN A 334 -6.20 14.21 18.27
CA GLN A 334 -6.74 15.46 17.79
C GLN A 334 -7.41 15.22 16.45
N TRP A 335 -8.69 15.58 16.33
CA TRP A 335 -9.40 15.62 15.07
C TRP A 335 -8.88 16.80 14.25
N VAL A 336 -8.38 16.51 13.06
CA VAL A 336 -7.91 17.49 12.09
C VAL A 336 -8.99 17.63 11.04
N THR A 337 -9.55 18.83 10.94
CA THR A 337 -10.58 19.12 9.95
C THR A 337 -9.93 19.36 8.59
N PRO A 338 -10.48 18.75 7.52
CA PRO A 338 -9.95 18.87 6.17
C PRO A 338 -10.05 20.30 5.61
#